data_AF-A0A354HIR5-F1
#
_entry.id   AF-A0A354HIR5-F1
#
_cell.length_a   1.000
_cell.length_b   1.000
_cell.length_c   1.000
_cell.angle_alpha   90.00
_cell.angle_beta   90.00
_cell.angle_gamma   90.00
#
_symmetry.space_group_name_H-M   'P 1'
#
loop_
_entity.id
_entity.type
_entity.pdbx_description
1 polymer ?
#
loop_
_entity_poly.entity_id
_entity_poly.type
_entity_poly.pdbx_seq_one_letter_code
_entity_poly.pdbx_strand_id
1 'polypeptide(L)'
;MSDKIKLDVTMKCKADSYRQANNLCIVEEVVPIPDADFLEMAAYPCRDNPHIKLHKDSMYADSIAMHCVLFIAEKQGDGFLVESEGYDYARYSQYIPHAADIVAGQAIRLNGDNKNTLETAVAGRLADIIDEMKGANDYCLSYEQFMSDEKIAECVIDYARHLIDTRSEFSGLTIDPGNGFVEFGQEELKTVRLISPLRVTTYDQDSGNDENLSMTHAACYRHYINSAISEYMEDEEKERGLMHWYGENDSLNNKVYSAFPSVEVIDRKLTGVTTLRVHGELTNEEQNALNNYLSGQYSDGWGEGFEQREIETGDRDCPEIYVSFWNPEDFEFTVEDEQQPEQGLSM
;
A
#
# COMPACT_ATOMS: atom_id res chain seq x y z
N MET A 1 3.75 -3.65 23.42
CA MET A 1 4.51 -4.76 22.81
C MET A 1 3.55 -5.42 21.84
N SER A 2 3.86 -5.41 20.54
CA SER A 2 3.00 -6.02 19.53
C SER A 2 2.92 -7.53 19.72
N ASP A 3 1.73 -8.10 19.59
CA ASP A 3 1.51 -9.54 19.63
C ASP A 3 1.97 -10.17 18.30
N LYS A 4 3.21 -10.67 18.30
CA LYS A 4 3.88 -11.29 17.14
C LYS A 4 3.30 -12.67 16.80
N ILE A 5 3.43 -13.09 15.53
CA ILE A 5 2.97 -14.41 15.07
C ILE A 5 3.82 -15.49 15.72
N LYS A 6 3.16 -16.48 16.33
CA LYS A 6 3.81 -17.63 16.98
C LYS A 6 3.41 -18.89 16.24
N LEU A 7 4.40 -19.58 15.68
CA LEU A 7 4.22 -20.82 14.94
C LEU A 7 4.97 -21.93 15.67
N ASP A 8 4.26 -23.01 16.04
CA ASP A 8 4.88 -24.23 16.57
C ASP A 8 5.20 -25.15 15.40
N VAL A 9 6.36 -24.90 14.77
CA VAL A 9 6.79 -25.56 13.55
C VAL A 9 8.24 -25.99 13.65
N THR A 10 8.55 -27.20 13.21
CA THR A 10 9.93 -27.66 13.12
C THR A 10 10.56 -27.16 11.83
N MET A 11 11.53 -26.26 11.96
CA MET A 11 12.29 -25.73 10.84
C MET A 11 13.38 -26.72 10.41
N LYS A 12 13.57 -26.87 9.09
CA LYS A 12 14.62 -27.72 8.54
C LYS A 12 15.94 -26.95 8.50
N CYS A 13 16.91 -27.37 9.31
CA CYS A 13 18.29 -26.88 9.25
C CYS A 13 18.95 -27.32 7.93
N LYS A 14 19.69 -26.42 7.29
CA LYS A 14 20.36 -26.63 6.01
C LYS A 14 21.89 -26.57 6.08
N ALA A 15 22.45 -26.48 7.30
CA ALA A 15 23.89 -26.43 7.54
C ALA A 15 24.42 -27.71 8.19
N ASP A 16 25.74 -27.95 8.10
CA ASP A 16 26.42 -29.14 8.63
C ASP A 16 26.46 -29.20 10.18
N SER A 17 26.17 -28.08 10.84
CA SER A 17 26.13 -27.95 12.29
C SER A 17 24.68 -27.73 12.76
N TYR A 18 24.11 -28.73 13.43
CA TYR A 18 22.75 -28.67 13.97
C TYR A 18 22.74 -28.07 15.38
N ARG A 19 22.12 -26.90 15.54
CA ARG A 19 21.57 -26.50 16.85
C ARG A 19 20.18 -27.12 16.97
N GLN A 20 19.89 -27.68 18.13
CA GLN A 20 18.54 -28.16 18.44
C GLN A 20 17.62 -26.93 18.49
N ALA A 21 16.94 -26.66 17.39
CA ALA A 21 15.98 -25.57 17.30
C ALA A 21 14.78 -25.89 18.20
N ASN A 22 14.42 -24.95 19.07
CA ASN A 22 13.11 -24.98 19.70
C ASN A 22 12.06 -24.87 18.59
N ASN A 23 10.96 -25.63 18.69
CA ASN A 23 9.91 -25.61 17.67
C ASN A 23 9.09 -24.30 17.66
N LEU A 24 9.23 -23.47 18.70
CA LEU A 24 8.56 -22.17 18.75
C LEU A 24 9.30 -21.17 17.86
N CYS A 25 8.64 -20.79 16.78
CA CYS A 25 9.08 -19.70 15.91
C CYS A 25 8.22 -18.45 16.15
N ILE A 26 8.86 -17.30 16.27
CA ILE A 26 8.23 -15.99 16.38
C ILE A 26 8.51 -15.25 15.07
N VAL A 27 7.47 -14.82 14.38
CA VAL A 27 7.63 -13.99 13.18
C VAL A 27 7.83 -12.56 13.62
N GLU A 28 9.04 -12.05 13.39
CA GLU A 28 9.44 -10.67 13.64
C GLU A 28 8.94 -9.74 12.54
N GLU A 29 8.91 -10.25 11.31
CA GLU A 29 8.63 -9.50 10.11
C GLU A 29 7.94 -10.39 9.08
N VAL A 30 6.96 -9.84 8.38
CA VAL A 30 6.27 -10.47 7.24
C VAL A 30 6.64 -9.69 6.00
N VAL A 31 7.20 -10.36 5.00
CA VAL A 31 7.74 -9.72 3.79
C VAL A 31 7.06 -10.32 2.56
N PRO A 32 6.16 -9.60 1.89
CA PRO A 32 5.67 -9.99 0.57
C PRO A 32 6.83 -9.98 -0.44
N ILE A 33 6.92 -11.02 -1.27
CA ILE A 33 7.90 -11.12 -2.35
C ILE A 33 7.22 -11.67 -3.62
N PRO A 34 7.72 -11.31 -4.82
CA PRO A 34 7.21 -11.86 -6.06
C PRO A 34 7.23 -13.40 -6.06
N ASP A 35 6.20 -14.04 -6.61
CA ASP A 35 6.08 -15.50 -6.64
C ASP A 35 7.30 -16.19 -7.28
N ALA A 36 7.95 -15.56 -8.26
CA ALA A 36 9.16 -16.09 -8.87
C ALA A 36 10.33 -16.19 -7.87
N ASP A 37 10.53 -15.15 -7.07
CA ASP A 37 11.59 -15.08 -6.05
C ASP A 37 11.27 -16.04 -4.89
N PHE A 38 9.99 -16.15 -4.53
CA PHE A 38 9.53 -17.13 -3.56
C PHE A 38 9.84 -18.56 -4.01
N LEU A 39 9.50 -18.90 -5.26
CA LEU A 39 9.77 -20.22 -5.82
C LEU A 39 11.28 -20.50 -5.88
N GLU A 40 12.10 -19.51 -6.24
CA GLU A 40 13.56 -19.65 -6.23
C GLU A 40 14.09 -19.88 -4.80
N MET A 41 13.61 -19.11 -3.82
CA MET A 41 14.00 -19.25 -2.40
C MET A 41 13.62 -20.63 -1.85
N ALA A 42 12.41 -21.11 -2.14
CA ALA A 42 11.93 -22.41 -1.69
C ALA A 42 12.67 -23.58 -2.37
N ALA A 43 13.02 -23.43 -3.65
CA ALA A 43 13.76 -24.44 -4.42
C ALA A 43 15.25 -24.49 -4.03
N TYR A 44 15.86 -23.34 -3.72
CA TYR A 44 17.30 -23.20 -3.46
C TYR A 44 17.59 -22.48 -2.14
N PRO A 45 17.17 -23.02 -0.97
CA PRO A 45 17.26 -22.32 0.32
C PRO A 45 18.70 -22.07 0.82
N CYS A 46 19.70 -22.76 0.26
CA CYS A 46 21.12 -22.58 0.59
C CYS A 46 21.84 -21.57 -0.32
N ARG A 47 21.13 -20.97 -1.27
CA ARG A 47 21.69 -19.96 -2.17
C ARG A 47 21.48 -18.58 -1.55
N ASP A 48 22.50 -17.72 -1.69
CA ASP A 48 22.37 -16.32 -1.28
C ASP A 48 21.16 -15.70 -1.96
N ASN A 49 20.29 -15.08 -1.16
CA ASN A 49 19.03 -14.51 -1.58
C ASN A 49 18.99 -13.04 -1.14
N PRO A 50 18.69 -12.10 -2.06
CA PRO A 50 18.70 -10.67 -1.76
C PRO A 50 17.69 -10.27 -0.70
N HIS A 51 16.52 -10.92 -0.64
CA HIS A 51 15.50 -10.68 0.38
C HIS A 51 15.99 -11.12 1.76
N ILE A 52 16.61 -12.30 1.86
CA ILE A 52 17.17 -12.75 3.15
C ILE A 52 18.27 -11.81 3.62
N LYS A 53 19.15 -11.37 2.70
CA LYS A 53 20.21 -10.40 3.01
C LYS A 53 19.68 -9.07 3.53
N LEU A 54 18.56 -8.58 2.98
CA LEU A 54 17.94 -7.33 3.38
C LEU A 54 17.31 -7.40 4.77
N HIS A 55 16.70 -8.53 5.12
CA HIS A 55 15.92 -8.71 6.35
C HIS A 55 16.63 -9.53 7.45
N LYS A 56 17.90 -9.90 7.26
CA LYS A 56 18.62 -10.76 8.23
C LYS A 56 18.81 -10.17 9.61
N ASP A 57 18.84 -8.85 9.74
CA ASP A 57 19.00 -8.18 11.04
C ASP A 57 17.73 -8.32 11.91
N SER A 58 16.59 -8.66 11.31
CA SER A 58 15.34 -9.01 12.00
C SER A 58 15.33 -10.45 12.53
N MET A 59 16.30 -11.29 12.14
CA MET A 59 16.36 -12.71 12.50
C MET A 59 17.36 -12.98 13.62
N TYR A 60 16.97 -13.75 14.62
CA TYR A 60 17.88 -14.21 15.67
C TYR A 60 17.32 -15.45 16.39
N ALA A 61 18.13 -16.08 17.24
CA ALA A 61 17.67 -17.15 18.13
C ALA A 61 18.00 -16.80 19.57
N ASP A 62 17.04 -16.99 20.48
CA ASP A 62 17.25 -16.89 21.92
C ASP A 62 17.06 -18.25 22.61
N SER A 63 17.02 -18.28 23.95
CA SER A 63 16.89 -19.53 24.70
C SER A 63 15.49 -20.16 24.61
N ILE A 64 14.50 -19.44 24.09
CA ILE A 64 13.07 -19.77 24.13
C ILE A 64 12.53 -19.98 22.72
N ALA A 65 12.90 -19.16 21.74
CA ALA A 65 12.33 -19.18 20.39
C ALA A 65 13.36 -18.88 19.29
N MET A 66 13.00 -19.25 18.06
CA MET A 66 13.63 -18.71 16.86
C MET A 66 12.82 -17.53 16.37
N HIS A 67 13.48 -16.40 16.18
CA HIS A 67 12.91 -15.17 15.66
C HIS A 67 13.19 -15.11 14.16
N CYS A 68 12.12 -15.19 13.39
CA CYS A 68 12.13 -15.51 11.97
C CYS A 68 11.50 -14.40 11.15
N VAL A 69 11.80 -14.40 9.86
CA VAL A 69 11.08 -13.63 8.84
C VAL A 69 10.17 -14.58 8.06
N LEU A 70 8.91 -14.18 7.82
CA LEU A 70 7.98 -14.93 6.99
C LEU A 70 7.88 -14.26 5.61
N PHE A 71 8.48 -14.88 4.60
CA PHE A 71 8.35 -14.43 3.22
C PHE A 71 7.06 -14.98 2.61
N ILE A 72 6.21 -14.12 2.03
CA ILE A 72 4.92 -14.51 1.46
C ILE A 72 4.94 -14.29 -0.05
N ALA A 73 4.53 -15.31 -0.81
CA ALA A 73 4.33 -15.17 -2.23
C ALA A 73 3.08 -14.31 -2.52
N GLU A 74 3.25 -13.20 -3.21
CA GLU A 74 2.21 -12.18 -3.40
C GLU A 74 0.90 -12.72 -4.03
N LYS A 75 0.98 -13.60 -5.03
CA LYS A 75 -0.22 -14.09 -5.74
C LYS A 75 -0.75 -15.39 -5.16
N GLN A 76 0.11 -16.37 -4.89
CA GLN A 76 -0.34 -17.68 -4.41
C GLN A 76 -0.61 -17.73 -2.90
N GLY A 77 -0.11 -16.76 -2.11
CA GLY A 77 -0.40 -16.63 -0.67
C GLY A 77 0.27 -17.65 0.26
N ASP A 78 1.10 -18.54 -0.29
CA ASP A 78 1.94 -19.45 0.50
C ASP A 78 3.18 -18.72 1.05
N GLY A 79 3.73 -19.25 2.15
CA GLY A 79 4.82 -18.62 2.89
C GLY A 79 6.05 -19.51 3.06
N PHE A 80 7.19 -18.86 3.30
CA PHE A 80 8.46 -19.49 3.57
C PHE A 80 9.07 -18.81 4.80
N LEU A 81 9.01 -19.52 5.92
CA LEU A 81 9.55 -19.06 7.19
C LEU A 81 11.05 -19.28 7.19
N VAL A 82 11.82 -18.25 7.55
CA VAL A 82 13.28 -18.26 7.47
C VAL A 82 13.91 -17.73 8.75
N GLU A 83 14.96 -18.40 9.20
CA GLU A 83 15.95 -17.87 10.14
C GLU A 83 17.34 -18.11 9.52
N SER A 84 18.17 -17.06 9.50
CA SER A 84 19.42 -17.05 8.73
C SER A 84 20.67 -17.29 9.58
N GLU A 85 20.62 -17.13 10.90
CA GLU A 85 21.77 -16.94 11.80
C GLU A 85 22.81 -15.94 11.25
N GLY A 86 22.35 -14.89 10.56
CA GLY A 86 23.18 -13.81 10.00
C GLY A 86 23.79 -14.07 8.61
N TYR A 87 23.45 -15.19 7.97
CA TYR A 87 23.85 -15.49 6.59
C TYR A 87 22.89 -14.87 5.57
N ASP A 88 23.32 -14.80 4.30
CA ASP A 88 22.50 -14.27 3.20
C ASP A 88 21.58 -15.35 2.60
N TYR A 89 21.42 -16.51 3.25
CA TYR A 89 20.58 -17.64 2.81
C TYR A 89 19.77 -18.25 3.95
N ALA A 90 18.78 -19.10 3.64
CA ALA A 90 17.85 -19.67 4.62
C ALA A 90 18.46 -20.86 5.37
N ARG A 91 19.22 -20.57 6.43
CA ARG A 91 19.90 -21.59 7.25
C ARG A 91 18.92 -22.52 7.96
N TYR A 92 17.81 -21.98 8.42
CA TYR A 92 16.62 -22.72 8.84
C TYR A 92 15.44 -22.26 8.00
N SER A 93 14.65 -23.20 7.50
CA SER A 93 13.45 -22.87 6.73
C SER A 93 12.31 -23.85 6.91
N GLN A 94 11.10 -23.34 6.71
CA GLN A 94 9.90 -24.16 6.64
C GLN A 94 8.89 -23.55 5.67
N TYR A 95 8.31 -24.39 4.81
CA TYR A 95 7.19 -24.02 3.97
C TYR A 95 5.91 -23.94 4.79
N ILE A 96 5.17 -22.85 4.63
CA ILE A 96 3.93 -22.55 5.34
C ILE A 96 2.82 -22.39 4.28
N PRO A 97 1.97 -23.42 4.06
CA PRO A 97 0.86 -23.29 3.15
C PRO A 97 -0.17 -22.28 3.69
N HIS A 98 -0.80 -21.52 2.79
CA HIS A 98 -1.80 -20.50 3.10
C HIS A 98 -1.32 -19.47 4.14
N ALA A 99 -0.05 -19.07 4.07
CA ALA A 99 0.54 -18.15 5.03
C ALA A 99 -0.15 -16.78 5.07
N ALA A 100 -0.63 -16.29 3.93
CA ALA A 100 -1.40 -15.06 3.83
C ALA A 100 -2.66 -15.12 4.71
N ASP A 101 -3.37 -16.26 4.74
CA ASP A 101 -4.55 -16.47 5.59
C ASP A 101 -4.19 -16.52 7.08
N ILE A 102 -3.00 -17.02 7.42
CA ILE A 102 -2.50 -17.03 8.80
C ILE A 102 -2.19 -15.61 9.28
N VAL A 103 -1.56 -14.80 8.43
CA VAL A 103 -1.26 -13.38 8.74
C VAL A 103 -2.56 -12.58 8.83
N ALA A 104 -3.48 -12.73 7.88
CA ALA A 104 -4.81 -12.10 7.92
C ALA A 104 -5.61 -12.58 9.15
N GLY A 105 -5.56 -13.87 9.46
CA GLY A 105 -6.17 -14.47 10.64
C GLY A 105 -5.58 -13.95 11.95
N GLN A 106 -4.30 -13.55 11.98
CA GLN A 106 -3.69 -12.92 13.14
C GLN A 106 -4.05 -11.44 13.26
N ALA A 107 -4.19 -10.70 12.16
CA ALA A 107 -4.82 -9.38 12.18
C ALA A 107 -6.25 -9.46 12.76
N ILE A 108 -7.00 -10.53 12.43
CA ILE A 108 -8.31 -10.83 13.02
C ILE A 108 -8.22 -11.25 14.51
N ARG A 109 -7.15 -11.93 14.95
CA ARG A 109 -6.93 -12.27 16.38
C ARG A 109 -6.48 -11.08 17.23
N LEU A 110 -5.79 -10.12 16.64
CA LEU A 110 -5.44 -8.84 17.27
C LEU A 110 -6.69 -7.96 17.51
N ASN A 111 -7.79 -8.22 16.78
CA ASN A 111 -9.13 -7.69 17.03
C ASN A 111 -9.89 -8.46 18.13
N GLY A 112 -9.17 -8.94 19.15
CA GLY A 112 -9.65 -9.89 20.16
C GLY A 112 -10.95 -9.53 20.88
N ASP A 113 -11.36 -8.26 20.91
CA ASP A 113 -12.62 -7.85 21.51
C ASP A 113 -13.84 -8.30 20.70
N ASN A 114 -13.85 -8.18 19.37
CA ASN A 114 -15.03 -8.51 18.57
C ASN A 114 -15.24 -10.02 18.39
N LYS A 115 -14.16 -10.80 18.25
CA LYS A 115 -14.25 -12.26 18.15
C LYS A 115 -14.74 -12.90 19.44
N ASN A 116 -14.21 -12.46 20.58
CA ASN A 116 -14.68 -12.93 21.89
C ASN A 116 -16.15 -12.53 22.13
N THR A 117 -16.58 -11.36 21.63
CA THR A 117 -17.96 -10.89 21.77
C THR A 117 -18.94 -11.70 20.91
N LEU A 118 -18.59 -12.00 19.65
CA LEU A 118 -19.39 -12.88 18.78
C LEU A 118 -19.45 -14.31 19.32
N GLU A 119 -18.32 -14.89 19.72
CA GLU A 119 -18.28 -16.23 20.34
C GLU A 119 -19.12 -16.28 21.62
N THR A 120 -19.09 -15.23 22.43
CA THR A 120 -19.91 -15.11 23.65
C THR A 120 -21.40 -14.97 23.33
N ALA A 121 -21.76 -14.15 22.33
CA ALA A 121 -23.15 -13.99 21.88
C ALA A 121 -23.72 -15.30 21.34
N VAL A 122 -22.94 -16.00 20.51
CA VAL A 122 -23.24 -17.35 19.98
C VAL A 122 -23.45 -18.36 21.11
N ALA A 123 -22.51 -18.44 22.06
CA ALA A 123 -22.57 -19.38 23.16
C ALA A 123 -23.75 -19.10 24.10
N GLY A 124 -24.01 -17.83 24.40
CA GLY A 124 -25.17 -17.39 25.20
C GLY A 124 -26.48 -17.78 24.53
N ARG A 125 -26.62 -17.52 23.22
CA ARG A 125 -27.85 -17.86 22.49
C ARG A 125 -28.07 -19.37 22.43
N LEU A 126 -27.02 -20.17 22.22
CA LEU A 126 -27.13 -21.62 22.30
C LEU A 126 -27.56 -22.11 23.68
N ALA A 127 -27.02 -21.52 24.76
CA ALA A 127 -27.40 -21.86 26.12
C ALA A 127 -28.88 -21.55 26.41
N ASP A 128 -29.36 -20.36 26.00
CA ASP A 128 -30.76 -19.96 26.15
C ASP A 128 -31.70 -20.93 25.42
N ILE A 129 -31.35 -21.29 24.19
CA ILE A 129 -32.17 -22.20 23.38
C ILE A 129 -32.16 -23.63 23.95
N ILE A 130 -31.01 -24.11 24.44
CA ILE A 130 -30.92 -25.41 25.15
C ILE A 130 -31.83 -25.39 26.39
N ASP A 131 -31.88 -24.28 27.11
CA ASP A 131 -32.73 -24.09 28.28
C ASP A 131 -34.22 -24.02 27.91
N GLU A 132 -34.58 -23.33 26.82
CA GLU A 132 -35.95 -23.28 26.27
C GLU A 132 -36.44 -24.66 25.81
N MET A 133 -35.56 -25.50 25.27
CA MET A 133 -35.87 -26.84 24.77
C MET A 133 -35.81 -27.95 25.83
N LYS A 134 -35.62 -27.62 27.12
CA LYS A 134 -35.58 -28.61 28.21
C LYS A 134 -36.83 -29.51 28.20
N GLY A 135 -36.62 -30.78 27.84
CA GLY A 135 -37.68 -31.81 27.76
C GLY A 135 -37.99 -32.31 26.35
N ALA A 136 -37.36 -31.76 25.30
CA ALA A 136 -37.41 -32.30 23.95
C ALA A 136 -36.49 -33.53 23.78
N ASN A 137 -36.93 -34.51 22.99
CA ASN A 137 -36.13 -35.71 22.67
C ASN A 137 -35.12 -35.49 21.53
N ASP A 138 -35.41 -34.54 20.64
CA ASP A 138 -34.53 -34.13 19.53
C ASP A 138 -34.43 -32.61 19.50
N TYR A 139 -33.22 -32.10 19.29
CA TYR A 139 -32.92 -30.68 19.18
C TYR A 139 -32.65 -30.34 17.72
N CYS A 140 -33.39 -29.39 17.16
CA CYS A 140 -33.19 -28.89 15.79
C CYS A 140 -33.18 -27.37 15.82
N LEU A 141 -32.15 -26.79 15.19
CA LEU A 141 -31.91 -25.35 15.15
C LEU A 141 -31.78 -24.92 13.69
N SER A 142 -32.56 -23.93 13.28
CA SER A 142 -32.38 -23.29 11.98
C SER A 142 -31.30 -22.21 12.07
N TYR A 143 -30.47 -22.10 11.03
CA TYR A 143 -29.53 -20.98 10.89
C TYR A 143 -30.27 -19.62 10.89
N GLU A 144 -31.52 -19.56 10.41
CA GLU A 144 -32.33 -18.34 10.39
C GLU A 144 -32.67 -17.87 11.79
N GLN A 145 -32.99 -18.79 12.71
CA GLN A 145 -33.28 -18.47 14.12
C GLN A 145 -32.05 -17.95 14.87
N PHE A 146 -30.87 -18.37 14.42
CA PHE A 146 -29.60 -17.95 14.97
C PHE A 146 -29.19 -16.55 14.47
N MET A 147 -29.36 -16.28 13.17
CA MET A 147 -29.08 -14.99 12.56
C MET A 147 -30.13 -13.91 12.90
N SER A 148 -31.29 -14.31 13.43
CA SER A 148 -32.33 -13.40 13.92
C SER A 148 -32.07 -12.89 15.35
N ASP A 149 -31.02 -13.36 16.02
CA ASP A 149 -30.64 -12.86 17.34
C ASP A 149 -29.97 -11.49 17.23
N GLU A 150 -30.52 -10.50 17.93
CA GLU A 150 -30.10 -9.10 17.85
C GLU A 150 -28.63 -8.91 18.27
N LYS A 151 -28.15 -9.64 19.29
CA LYS A 151 -26.76 -9.50 19.75
C LYS A 151 -25.78 -10.11 18.76
N ILE A 152 -26.14 -11.23 18.16
CA ILE A 152 -25.32 -11.87 17.11
C ILE A 152 -25.29 -10.98 15.87
N ALA A 153 -26.43 -10.42 15.47
CA ALA A 153 -26.52 -9.47 14.37
C ALA A 153 -25.65 -8.24 14.62
N GLU A 154 -25.72 -7.62 15.80
CA GLU A 154 -24.86 -6.51 16.22
C GLU A 154 -23.36 -6.86 16.14
N CYS A 155 -22.96 -8.05 16.62
CA CYS A 155 -21.56 -8.47 16.55
C CYS A 155 -21.06 -8.67 15.11
N VAL A 156 -21.88 -9.26 14.24
CA VAL A 156 -21.55 -9.42 12.81
C VAL A 156 -21.49 -8.07 12.11
N ILE A 157 -22.40 -7.17 12.46
CA ILE A 157 -22.44 -5.79 12.00
C ILE A 157 -21.16 -5.05 12.40
N ASP A 158 -20.76 -5.10 13.68
CA ASP A 158 -19.56 -4.40 14.18
C ASP A 158 -18.27 -4.99 13.60
N TYR A 159 -18.27 -6.30 13.36
CA TYR A 159 -17.18 -6.95 12.64
C TYR A 159 -17.10 -6.47 11.18
N ALA A 160 -18.23 -6.41 10.47
CA ALA A 160 -18.30 -5.88 9.12
C ALA A 160 -17.91 -4.39 9.07
N ARG A 161 -18.36 -3.57 10.04
CA ARG A 161 -17.97 -2.17 10.19
C ARG A 161 -16.47 -2.03 10.20
N HIS A 162 -15.82 -2.78 11.08
CA HIS A 162 -14.38 -2.69 11.25
C HIS A 162 -13.61 -3.11 9.98
N LEU A 163 -14.01 -4.20 9.33
CA LEU A 163 -13.38 -4.63 8.07
C LEU A 163 -13.54 -3.61 6.93
N ILE A 164 -14.68 -2.93 6.90
CA ILE A 164 -14.98 -1.89 5.92
C ILE A 164 -14.23 -0.60 6.27
N ASP A 165 -14.18 -0.19 7.54
CA ASP A 165 -13.43 0.99 8.00
C ASP A 165 -11.91 0.84 7.81
N THR A 166 -11.39 -0.39 7.83
CA THR A 166 -9.99 -0.65 7.46
C THR A 166 -9.71 -0.49 5.96
N ARG A 167 -10.75 -0.31 5.14
CA ARG A 167 -10.69 -0.11 3.70
C ARG A 167 -11.20 1.29 3.36
N SER A 168 -10.26 2.22 3.26
CA SER A 168 -10.52 3.65 3.11
C SER A 168 -11.20 4.03 1.79
N GLU A 169 -11.32 3.09 0.83
CA GLU A 169 -12.13 3.25 -0.38
C GLU A 169 -13.64 3.25 -0.12
N PHE A 170 -14.09 2.66 1.00
CA PHE A 170 -15.48 2.64 1.41
C PHE A 170 -15.75 3.73 2.44
N SER A 171 -16.89 4.39 2.33
CA SER A 171 -17.37 5.29 3.38
C SER A 171 -18.85 5.14 3.64
N GLY A 172 -19.25 5.68 4.79
CA GLY A 172 -20.66 5.80 5.14
C GLY A 172 -21.33 4.44 5.24
N LEU A 173 -20.86 3.62 6.19
CA LEU A 173 -21.59 2.42 6.54
C LEU A 173 -22.93 2.81 7.17
N THR A 174 -24.00 2.63 6.42
CA THR A 174 -25.35 2.82 6.92
C THR A 174 -25.90 1.45 7.25
N ILE A 175 -26.19 1.27 8.53
CA ILE A 175 -26.82 0.04 9.01
C ILE A 175 -28.23 0.41 9.39
N ASP A 176 -29.18 -0.09 8.61
CA ASP A 176 -30.59 -0.08 8.95
C ASP A 176 -30.93 -1.44 9.58
N PRO A 177 -31.04 -1.51 10.93
CA PRO A 177 -31.41 -2.76 11.60
C PRO A 177 -32.78 -3.29 11.16
N GLY A 178 -33.61 -2.45 10.54
CA GLY A 178 -34.97 -2.78 10.12
C GLY A 178 -35.07 -3.44 8.74
N ASN A 179 -34.05 -3.33 7.88
CA ASN A 179 -34.12 -3.86 6.51
C ASN A 179 -33.35 -5.19 6.32
N GLY A 180 -32.48 -5.56 7.27
CA GLY A 180 -31.70 -6.80 7.24
C GLY A 180 -30.48 -6.77 6.31
N PHE A 181 -30.04 -5.58 5.88
CA PHE A 181 -28.89 -5.40 5.00
C PHE A 181 -27.81 -4.51 5.64
N VAL A 182 -26.56 -4.79 5.30
CA VAL A 182 -25.42 -3.91 5.58
C VAL A 182 -25.12 -3.16 4.28
N GLU A 183 -25.35 -1.85 4.27
CA GLU A 183 -25.14 -1.00 3.09
C GLU A 183 -23.90 -0.13 3.31
N PHE A 184 -22.99 -0.14 2.34
CA PHE A 184 -21.80 0.71 2.32
C PHE A 184 -21.71 1.45 0.99
N GLY A 185 -21.24 2.68 1.04
CA GLY A 185 -20.95 3.48 -0.15
C GLY A 185 -19.46 3.40 -0.50
N GLN A 186 -19.14 3.51 -1.78
CA GLN A 186 -17.80 3.92 -2.20
C GLN A 186 -17.84 5.43 -2.39
N GLU A 187 -16.88 6.17 -1.84
CA GLU A 187 -16.84 7.61 -2.10
C GLU A 187 -16.56 7.89 -3.57
N GLU A 188 -17.23 8.90 -4.10
CA GLU A 188 -16.94 9.38 -5.44
C GLU A 188 -15.48 9.86 -5.51
N LEU A 189 -14.79 9.49 -6.58
CA LEU A 189 -13.43 9.94 -6.83
C LEU A 189 -13.44 11.44 -7.10
N LYS A 190 -12.76 12.19 -6.23
CA LYS A 190 -12.53 13.63 -6.41
C LYS A 190 -11.18 13.85 -7.09
N THR A 191 -11.13 14.86 -7.94
CA THR A 191 -9.87 15.34 -8.53
C THR A 191 -9.28 16.40 -7.60
N VAL A 192 -8.01 16.21 -7.22
CA VAL A 192 -7.24 17.18 -6.42
C VAL A 192 -5.97 17.51 -7.20
N ARG A 193 -5.58 18.80 -7.20
CA ARG A 193 -4.37 19.25 -7.91
C ARG A 193 -3.30 19.62 -6.89
N LEU A 194 -2.12 19.02 -7.00
CA LEU A 194 -0.95 19.44 -6.24
C LEU A 194 -0.05 20.28 -7.15
N ILE A 195 0.19 21.52 -6.74
CA ILE A 195 1.07 22.45 -7.43
C ILE A 195 2.46 22.32 -6.81
N SER A 196 3.48 22.13 -7.65
CA SER A 196 4.87 22.02 -7.22
C SER A 196 5.81 22.87 -8.07
N PRO A 197 6.91 23.38 -7.48
CA PRO A 197 7.97 24.02 -8.25
C PRO A 197 8.73 22.99 -9.08
N LEU A 198 9.36 23.45 -10.16
CA LEU A 198 10.21 22.63 -11.04
C LEU A 198 11.39 23.47 -11.53
N ARG A 199 12.41 22.79 -12.07
CA ARG A 199 13.57 23.40 -12.71
C ARG A 199 13.63 22.97 -14.16
N VAL A 200 14.00 23.89 -15.04
CA VAL A 200 14.25 23.61 -16.45
C VAL A 200 15.62 24.14 -16.81
N THR A 201 16.45 23.28 -17.38
CA THR A 201 17.79 23.63 -17.86
C THR A 201 17.90 23.42 -19.37
N THR A 202 18.83 24.14 -19.98
CA THR A 202 19.25 23.97 -21.38
C THR A 202 20.76 23.93 -21.42
N TYR A 203 21.32 23.24 -22.42
CA TYR A 203 22.76 23.29 -22.64
C TYR A 203 23.14 24.56 -23.40
N ASP A 204 24.02 25.39 -22.85
CA ASP A 204 24.60 26.51 -23.58
C ASP A 204 25.90 26.07 -24.27
N GLN A 205 25.87 26.05 -25.59
CA GLN A 205 27.01 25.65 -26.41
C GLN A 205 28.19 26.64 -26.33
N ASP A 206 27.92 27.92 -26.03
CA ASP A 206 28.96 28.94 -25.97
C ASP A 206 29.74 28.87 -24.64
N SER A 207 29.05 28.66 -23.51
CA SER A 207 29.69 28.49 -22.20
C SER A 207 30.10 27.05 -21.88
N GLY A 208 29.52 26.07 -22.58
CA GLY A 208 29.76 24.64 -22.36
C GLY A 208 29.19 24.10 -21.05
N ASN A 209 28.24 24.81 -20.42
CA ASN A 209 27.60 24.44 -19.16
C ASN A 209 26.07 24.47 -19.30
N ASP A 210 25.39 23.83 -18.35
CA ASP A 210 23.95 23.90 -18.24
C ASP A 210 23.52 25.26 -17.68
N GLU A 211 22.52 25.86 -18.30
CA GLU A 211 21.91 27.11 -17.88
C GLU A 211 20.46 26.90 -17.43
N ASN A 212 20.09 27.55 -16.32
CA ASN A 212 18.71 27.54 -15.83
C ASN A 212 17.84 28.49 -16.66
N LEU A 213 16.77 27.97 -17.24
CA LEU A 213 15.76 28.79 -17.89
C LEU A 213 14.87 29.47 -16.85
N SER A 214 14.51 30.72 -17.11
CA SER A 214 13.44 31.35 -16.33
C SER A 214 12.12 30.60 -16.58
N MET A 215 11.30 30.40 -15.53
CA MET A 215 10.02 29.68 -15.68
C MET A 215 9.05 30.37 -16.64
N THR A 216 9.18 31.69 -16.84
CA THR A 216 8.40 32.43 -17.85
C THR A 216 8.83 32.08 -19.28
N HIS A 217 10.12 31.84 -19.51
CA HIS A 217 10.61 31.37 -20.80
C HIS A 217 10.27 29.89 -21.01
N ALA A 218 10.46 29.05 -19.98
CA ALA A 218 10.12 27.63 -20.02
C ALA A 218 8.62 27.39 -20.31
N ALA A 219 7.75 28.34 -19.96
CA ALA A 219 6.33 28.29 -20.28
C ALA A 219 6.04 28.13 -21.79
N CYS A 220 6.93 28.62 -22.67
CA CYS A 220 6.84 28.43 -24.12
C CYS A 220 6.91 26.96 -24.53
N TYR A 221 7.60 26.12 -23.74
CA TYR A 221 7.84 24.70 -24.04
C TYR A 221 6.84 23.76 -23.37
N ARG A 222 5.80 24.28 -22.69
CA ARG A 222 4.77 23.47 -21.99
C ARG A 222 4.27 22.28 -22.83
N HIS A 223 3.99 22.52 -24.11
CA HIS A 223 3.47 21.47 -24.99
C HIS A 223 4.48 20.33 -25.17
N TYR A 224 5.74 20.64 -25.47
CA TYR A 224 6.80 19.64 -25.63
C TYR A 224 7.02 18.85 -24.35
N ILE A 225 7.00 19.53 -23.20
CA ILE A 225 7.18 18.88 -21.90
C ILE A 225 6.03 17.91 -21.60
N ASN A 226 4.77 18.32 -21.77
CA ASN A 226 3.64 17.41 -21.56
C ASN A 226 3.61 16.24 -22.55
N SER A 227 4.07 16.44 -23.79
CA SER A 227 4.24 15.35 -24.75
C SER A 227 5.32 14.36 -24.27
N ALA A 228 6.48 14.86 -23.83
CA ALA A 228 7.55 14.03 -23.28
C ALA A 228 7.10 13.26 -22.03
N ILE A 229 6.32 13.88 -21.14
CA ILE A 229 5.74 13.19 -19.97
C ILE A 229 4.83 12.04 -20.40
N SER A 230 3.96 12.27 -21.41
CA SER A 230 3.08 11.21 -21.92
C SER A 230 3.84 10.09 -22.61
N GLU A 231 4.92 10.40 -23.32
CA GLU A 231 5.77 9.41 -23.98
C GLU A 231 6.64 8.63 -23.01
N TYR A 232 7.01 9.23 -21.88
CA TYR A 232 7.79 8.59 -20.83
C TYR A 232 6.96 7.62 -19.96
N MET A 233 5.65 7.83 -19.89
CA MET A 233 4.75 6.99 -19.10
C MET A 233 4.71 5.55 -19.61
N GLU A 234 4.95 4.60 -18.72
CA GLU A 234 4.94 3.17 -19.04
C GLU A 234 3.49 2.63 -19.11
N ASP A 235 3.32 1.47 -19.74
CA ASP A 235 1.99 0.85 -19.91
C ASP A 235 1.32 0.54 -18.55
N GLU A 236 2.12 0.15 -17.56
CA GLU A 236 1.71 -0.14 -16.18
C GLU A 236 1.21 1.10 -15.42
N GLU A 237 1.68 2.28 -15.80
CA GLU A 237 1.36 3.55 -15.15
C GLU A 237 0.05 4.16 -15.69
N LYS A 238 -0.52 3.65 -16.79
CA LYS A 238 -1.70 4.25 -17.45
C LYS A 238 -2.93 4.37 -16.55
N GLU A 239 -3.07 3.48 -15.57
CA GLU A 239 -4.24 3.44 -14.68
C GLU A 239 -4.03 4.25 -13.40
N ARG A 240 -2.87 4.10 -12.75
CA ARG A 240 -2.57 4.68 -11.43
C ARG A 240 -1.51 5.78 -11.43
N GLY A 241 -0.83 6.00 -12.55
CA GLY A 241 0.31 6.90 -12.65
C GLY A 241 1.39 6.49 -11.67
N LEU A 242 1.96 7.46 -10.95
CA LEU A 242 2.99 7.23 -9.94
C LEU A 242 2.50 6.30 -8.83
N MET A 243 1.21 6.30 -8.49
CA MET A 243 0.65 5.40 -7.47
C MET A 243 0.72 3.91 -7.85
N HIS A 244 1.05 3.57 -9.10
CA HIS A 244 1.36 2.19 -9.48
C HIS A 244 2.53 1.64 -8.63
N TRP A 245 3.54 2.47 -8.38
CA TRP A 245 4.74 2.10 -7.64
C TRP A 245 4.59 2.26 -6.12
N TYR A 246 3.42 2.71 -5.65
CA TYR A 246 3.13 2.82 -4.24
C TYR A 246 2.71 1.45 -3.69
N GLY A 247 3.68 0.71 -3.16
CA GLY A 247 3.53 -0.68 -2.72
C GLY A 247 3.09 -0.85 -1.26
N GLU A 248 2.95 0.24 -0.50
CA GLU A 248 2.57 0.16 0.92
C GLU A 248 1.11 -0.32 1.06
N ASN A 249 0.87 -1.23 1.99
CA ASN A 249 -0.48 -1.73 2.29
C ASN A 249 -1.11 -0.91 3.42
N ASP A 250 -1.43 0.34 3.13
CA ASP A 250 -1.98 1.30 4.07
C ASP A 250 -3.24 2.00 3.54
N SER A 251 -3.82 2.89 4.35
CA SER A 251 -5.02 3.63 3.95
C SER A 251 -4.75 4.60 2.80
N LEU A 252 -3.51 5.04 2.59
CA LEU A 252 -3.16 5.97 1.53
C LEU A 252 -3.25 5.29 0.16
N ASN A 253 -2.74 4.06 0.03
CA ASN A 253 -2.77 3.31 -1.22
C ASN A 253 -4.20 3.10 -1.74
N ASN A 254 -5.15 2.94 -0.82
CA ASN A 254 -6.56 2.75 -1.12
C ASN A 254 -7.30 4.06 -1.39
N LYS A 255 -6.95 5.16 -0.69
CA LYS A 255 -7.57 6.48 -0.93
C LYS A 255 -7.09 7.13 -2.21
N VAL A 256 -5.78 7.14 -2.46
CA VAL A 256 -5.19 7.82 -3.62
C VAL A 256 -5.13 6.82 -4.77
N TYR A 257 -6.17 6.86 -5.59
CA TYR A 257 -6.32 5.95 -6.72
C TYR A 257 -5.20 6.14 -7.76
N SER A 258 -4.94 7.40 -8.14
CA SER A 258 -3.94 7.74 -9.16
C SER A 258 -3.25 9.07 -8.90
N ALA A 259 -2.01 9.21 -9.37
CA ALA A 259 -1.25 10.46 -9.36
C ALA A 259 -0.49 10.64 -10.68
N PHE A 260 -0.85 11.67 -11.47
CA PHE A 260 -0.25 11.92 -12.78
C PHE A 260 0.51 13.25 -12.81
N PRO A 261 1.83 13.25 -13.09
CA PRO A 261 2.60 14.46 -13.28
C PRO A 261 2.23 15.14 -14.60
N SER A 262 2.29 16.46 -14.62
CA SER A 262 2.13 17.31 -15.80
C SER A 262 2.73 18.69 -15.53
N VAL A 263 2.76 19.55 -16.56
CA VAL A 263 3.11 20.96 -16.40
C VAL A 263 2.04 21.89 -16.96
N GLU A 264 1.81 22.99 -16.25
CA GLU A 264 0.86 24.03 -16.64
C GLU A 264 1.52 25.41 -16.60
N VAL A 265 0.83 26.43 -17.17
CA VAL A 265 1.26 27.83 -17.07
C VAL A 265 0.36 28.53 -16.07
N ILE A 266 0.87 28.75 -14.87
CA ILE A 266 0.19 29.45 -13.77
C ILE A 266 0.92 30.77 -13.55
N ASP A 267 0.19 31.89 -13.55
CA ASP A 267 0.76 33.24 -13.43
C ASP A 267 1.92 33.52 -14.40
N ARG A 268 1.78 33.04 -15.65
CA ARG A 268 2.78 33.14 -16.75
C ARG A 268 4.09 32.38 -16.51
N LYS A 269 4.18 31.56 -15.47
CA LYS A 269 5.32 30.69 -15.19
C LYS A 269 4.94 29.26 -15.48
N LEU A 270 5.88 28.49 -16.01
CA LEU A 270 5.75 27.04 -16.03
C LEU A 270 5.74 26.52 -14.59
N THR A 271 4.83 25.61 -14.28
CA THR A 271 4.64 25.06 -12.93
C THR A 271 4.30 23.58 -13.02
N GLY A 272 4.81 22.79 -12.08
CA GLY A 272 4.51 21.36 -11.98
C GLY A 272 3.12 21.18 -11.40
N VAL A 273 2.35 20.26 -11.97
CA VAL A 273 1.02 19.91 -11.50
C VAL A 273 0.91 18.40 -11.43
N THR A 274 0.56 17.89 -10.25
CA THR A 274 0.24 16.49 -10.05
C THR A 274 -1.27 16.36 -9.90
N THR A 275 -1.94 15.73 -10.87
CA THR A 275 -3.38 15.48 -10.80
C THR A 275 -3.63 14.18 -10.05
N LEU A 276 -4.26 14.29 -8.89
CA LEU A 276 -4.67 13.18 -8.06
C LEU A 276 -6.12 12.82 -8.30
N ARG A 277 -6.44 11.53 -8.21
CA ARG A 277 -7.81 11.05 -8.00
C ARG A 277 -7.88 10.38 -6.63
N VAL A 278 -8.75 10.89 -5.76
CA VAL A 278 -8.80 10.49 -4.35
C VAL A 278 -10.22 10.12 -3.93
N HIS A 279 -10.36 9.04 -3.18
CA HIS A 279 -11.59 8.70 -2.45
C HIS A 279 -11.64 9.50 -1.15
N GLY A 280 -12.60 10.42 -1.07
CA GLY A 280 -12.82 11.26 0.09
C GLY A 280 -11.70 12.26 0.38
N GLU A 281 -11.49 12.54 1.66
CA GLU A 281 -10.49 13.49 2.14
C GLU A 281 -9.29 12.75 2.73
N LEU A 282 -8.10 13.28 2.46
CA LEU A 282 -6.86 12.81 3.08
C LEU A 282 -6.73 13.45 4.47
N THR A 283 -6.42 12.63 5.46
CA THR A 283 -5.98 13.11 6.76
C THR A 283 -4.62 13.80 6.65
N ASN A 284 -4.23 14.58 7.66
CA ASN A 284 -2.90 15.22 7.68
C ASN A 284 -1.76 14.21 7.60
N GLU A 285 -1.91 13.04 8.22
CA GLU A 285 -0.90 11.97 8.17
C GLU A 285 -0.78 11.39 6.77
N GLU A 286 -1.92 11.10 6.12
CA GLU A 286 -1.99 10.62 4.74
C GLU A 286 -1.43 11.66 3.75
N GLN A 287 -1.78 12.94 3.91
CA GLN A 287 -1.26 14.02 3.06
C GLN A 287 0.27 14.14 3.19
N ASN A 288 0.81 14.02 4.41
CA ASN A 288 2.26 14.05 4.62
C ASN A 288 2.94 12.83 4.01
N ALA A 289 2.36 11.64 4.16
CA ALA A 289 2.87 10.42 3.54
C ALA A 289 2.88 10.53 2.00
N LEU A 290 1.79 11.06 1.41
CA LEU A 290 1.69 11.32 -0.02
C LEU A 290 2.74 12.32 -0.50
N ASN A 291 2.90 13.45 0.20
CA ASN A 291 3.88 14.47 -0.15
C ASN A 291 5.31 13.90 -0.09
N ASN A 292 5.64 13.12 0.93
CA ASN A 292 6.94 12.46 1.04
C ASN A 292 7.19 11.48 -0.10
N TYR A 293 6.18 10.66 -0.41
CA TYR A 293 6.26 9.69 -1.50
C TYR A 293 6.45 10.37 -2.86
N LEU A 294 5.60 11.34 -3.21
CA LEU A 294 5.69 12.05 -4.49
C LEU A 294 6.99 12.86 -4.60
N SER A 295 7.45 13.48 -3.52
CA SER A 295 8.75 14.16 -3.47
C SER A 295 9.89 13.19 -3.76
N GLY A 296 9.87 11.99 -3.16
CA GLY A 296 10.85 10.93 -3.45
C GLY A 296 10.79 10.45 -4.90
N GLN A 297 9.58 10.28 -5.45
CA GLN A 297 9.40 9.96 -6.87
C GLN A 297 9.98 11.04 -7.78
N TYR A 298 9.85 12.32 -7.43
CA TYR A 298 10.39 13.42 -8.24
C TYR A 298 11.90 13.64 -8.07
N SER A 299 12.47 13.32 -6.91
CA SER A 299 13.90 13.52 -6.65
C SER A 299 14.80 12.41 -7.17
N ASP A 300 14.30 11.15 -7.15
CA ASP A 300 15.12 9.96 -7.40
C ASP A 300 14.40 8.96 -8.31
N GLY A 301 13.14 8.62 -8.03
CA GLY A 301 12.42 7.60 -8.81
C GLY A 301 12.08 8.01 -10.25
N TRP A 302 10.81 8.28 -10.51
CA TRP A 302 10.33 8.66 -11.84
C TRP A 302 11.04 9.93 -12.37
N GLY A 303 11.27 10.91 -11.49
CA GLY A 303 11.78 12.23 -11.83
C GLY A 303 13.26 12.26 -12.21
N GLU A 304 14.14 11.47 -11.59
CA GLU A 304 15.54 11.39 -11.99
C GLU A 304 15.65 10.83 -13.42
N GLY A 305 14.91 9.76 -13.70
CA GLY A 305 14.85 9.19 -15.03
C GLY A 305 14.30 10.18 -16.06
N PHE A 306 13.29 10.97 -15.70
CA PHE A 306 12.74 11.98 -16.60
C PHE A 306 13.73 13.13 -16.86
N GLU A 307 14.42 13.62 -15.83
CA GLU A 307 15.40 14.72 -15.93
C GLU A 307 16.58 14.38 -16.86
N GLN A 308 16.96 13.10 -16.96
CA GLN A 308 18.06 12.65 -17.81
C GLN A 308 17.70 12.58 -19.31
N ARG A 309 16.45 12.87 -19.69
CA ARG A 309 16.00 12.80 -21.09
C ARG A 309 15.94 14.20 -21.70
N GLU A 310 16.64 14.36 -22.81
CA GLU A 310 16.57 15.57 -23.63
C GLU A 310 15.18 15.70 -24.26
N ILE A 311 14.60 16.90 -24.21
CA ILE A 311 13.34 17.24 -24.86
C ILE A 311 13.66 18.22 -25.99
N GLU A 312 13.52 17.77 -27.23
CA GLU A 312 13.69 18.63 -28.41
C GLU A 312 12.57 19.67 -28.48
N THR A 313 12.94 20.95 -28.55
CA THR A 313 11.96 22.06 -28.57
C THR A 313 11.70 22.60 -29.98
N GLY A 314 12.57 22.27 -30.93
CA GLY A 314 12.60 22.87 -32.27
C GLY A 314 12.96 24.36 -32.31
N ASP A 315 13.29 24.98 -31.16
CA ASP A 315 13.81 26.33 -31.10
C ASP A 315 15.30 26.35 -31.50
N ARG A 316 15.70 27.34 -32.27
CA ARG A 316 17.09 27.48 -32.70
C ARG A 316 18.01 27.87 -31.54
N ASP A 317 17.51 28.69 -30.61
CA ASP A 317 18.30 29.28 -29.54
C ASP A 317 18.25 28.41 -28.26
N CYS A 318 17.33 27.44 -28.20
CA CYS A 318 17.18 26.50 -27.09
C CYS A 318 16.74 25.12 -27.60
N PRO A 319 17.57 24.41 -28.39
CA PRO A 319 17.15 23.23 -29.16
C PRO A 319 16.72 22.05 -28.30
N GLU A 320 17.26 21.93 -27.09
CA GLU A 320 16.98 20.87 -26.13
C GLU A 320 16.82 21.46 -24.73
N ILE A 321 15.93 20.85 -23.94
CA ILE A 321 15.75 21.18 -22.52
C ILE A 321 15.67 19.91 -21.68
N TYR A 322 15.98 20.06 -20.40
CA TYR A 322 15.86 19.03 -19.37
C TYR A 322 14.98 19.55 -18.25
N VAL A 323 14.10 18.71 -17.71
CA VAL A 323 13.09 19.12 -16.73
C VAL A 323 13.22 18.29 -15.46
N SER A 324 13.48 18.97 -14.35
CA SER A 324 13.48 18.37 -13.01
C SER A 324 12.21 18.78 -12.29
N PHE A 325 11.38 17.81 -11.90
CA PHE A 325 10.19 18.05 -11.09
C PHE A 325 10.52 18.31 -9.62
N TRP A 326 11.79 18.24 -9.22
CA TRP A 326 12.23 18.43 -7.85
C TRP A 326 13.23 19.58 -7.74
N ASN A 327 13.11 20.36 -6.66
CA ASN A 327 14.01 21.48 -6.39
C ASN A 327 14.55 21.43 -4.95
N PRO A 328 15.85 21.17 -4.72
CA PRO A 328 16.38 21.05 -3.36
C PRO A 328 16.26 22.32 -2.52
N GLU A 329 16.13 23.49 -3.15
CA GLU A 329 16.13 24.78 -2.44
C GLU A 329 14.74 25.22 -1.95
N ASP A 330 13.68 24.82 -2.64
CA ASP A 330 12.32 25.31 -2.41
C ASP A 330 11.32 24.32 -3.04
N PHE A 331 11.03 23.21 -2.35
CA PHE A 331 10.08 22.20 -2.81
C PHE A 331 9.03 21.88 -1.76
N GLU A 332 7.83 22.38 -2.00
CA GLU A 332 6.64 22.11 -1.21
C GLU A 332 5.43 21.99 -2.15
N PHE A 333 4.53 21.05 -1.86
CA PHE A 333 3.28 20.91 -2.59
C PHE A 333 2.24 21.88 -2.04
N THR A 334 1.59 22.64 -2.92
CA THR A 334 0.40 23.42 -2.58
C THR A 334 -0.84 22.70 -3.12
N VAL A 335 -1.82 22.45 -2.26
CA VAL A 335 -3.09 21.83 -2.66
C VAL A 335 -4.02 22.88 -3.25
N GLU A 336 -4.53 22.63 -4.45
CA GLU A 336 -5.60 23.40 -5.07
C GLU A 336 -6.85 22.51 -5.20
N ASP A 337 -7.86 22.80 -4.37
CA ASP A 337 -9.17 22.16 -4.47
C ASP A 337 -9.96 22.78 -5.63
N GLU A 338 -10.28 21.98 -6.65
CA GLU A 338 -11.25 22.37 -7.67
C GLU A 338 -12.68 22.33 -7.09
N GLN A 339 -13.02 23.32 -6.27
CA GLN A 339 -14.40 23.75 -6.09
C GLN A 339 -14.65 25.06 -6.85
N GLN A 340 -14.62 25.02 -8.19
CA GLN A 340 -15.33 26.00 -9.01
C GLN A 340 -15.97 25.32 -10.22
N PRO A 341 -17.30 25.12 -10.25
CA PRO A 341 -17.99 24.98 -11.51
C PRO A 341 -17.89 26.30 -12.26
N GLU A 342 -17.50 26.24 -13.54
CA GLU A 342 -17.58 27.36 -14.48
C GLU A 342 -18.95 28.04 -14.31
N GLN A 343 -18.95 29.28 -13.84
CA GLN A 343 -20.15 30.11 -13.93
C GLN A 343 -20.39 30.34 -15.42
N GLY A 344 -21.41 29.65 -15.93
CA GLY A 344 -21.83 29.72 -17.31
C GLY A 344 -21.95 31.16 -17.78
N LEU A 345 -21.41 31.40 -18.98
CA LEU A 345 -21.86 32.50 -19.82
C LEU A 345 -23.39 32.48 -19.89
N SER A 346 -24.07 33.43 -19.23
CA SER A 346 -25.39 33.83 -19.68
C SER A 346 -25.20 34.87 -20.78
N MET A 347 -25.69 34.54 -21.97
CA MET A 347 -25.94 35.48 -23.07
C MET A 347 -26.78 36.68 -22.64
#